data_AF-A0A7C3HZT3-F1
#
_entry.id   AF-A0A7C3HZT3-F1
#
_cell.length_a   1.000
_cell.length_b   1.000
_cell.length_c   1.000
_cell.angle_alpha   90.00
_cell.angle_beta   90.00
_cell.angle_gamma   90.00
#
_symmetry.space_group_name_H-M   'P 1'
#
loop_
_entity.id
_entity.type
_entity.pdbx_description
1 polymer ?
#
loop_
_entity_poly.entity_id
_entity_poly.type
_entity_poly.pdbx_seq_one_letter_code
_entity_poly.pdbx_strand_id
1 'polypeptide(L)' 'MKAACRRAKVNKRATPHTLRHSFATHRLESGTNIRTVQDLLGHRDVATTQIYTHVMRKPGLDVCSPLDAGP' A
#
# COMPACT_ATOMS: atom_id res chain seq x y z
N MET A 1 6.41 -8.26 -19.27
CA MET A 1 6.99 -7.63 -18.07
C MET A 1 8.51 -7.39 -18.17
N LYS A 2 9.35 -8.40 -18.42
CA LYS A 2 10.83 -8.24 -18.51
C LYS A 2 11.29 -7.15 -19.49
N ALA A 3 10.70 -7.10 -20.69
CA ALA A 3 10.99 -6.05 -21.68
C ALA A 3 10.59 -4.65 -21.20
N ALA A 4 9.46 -4.52 -20.50
CA ALA A 4 9.01 -3.26 -19.91
C ALA A 4 9.94 -2.82 -18.77
N CYS A 5 10.35 -3.73 -17.88
CA CYS A 5 11.33 -3.44 -16.82
C CYS A 5 12.67 -2.97 -17.39
N ARG A 6 13.15 -3.61 -18.47
CA ARG A 6 14.39 -3.20 -19.16
C ARG A 6 14.28 -1.80 -19.73
N ARG A 7 13.16 -1.47 -20.39
CA ARG A 7 12.89 -0.12 -20.92
C ARG A 7 12.77 0.93 -19.82
N ALA A 8 12.15 0.57 -18.70
CA ALA A 8 11.97 1.44 -17.53
C ALA A 8 13.20 1.49 -16.60
N LYS A 9 14.32 0.83 -16.96
CA LYS A 9 15.55 0.74 -16.15
C LYS A 9 15.31 0.20 -14.72
N VAL A 10 14.33 -0.68 -14.56
CA VAL A 10 14.05 -1.37 -13.29
C VAL A 10 14.97 -2.59 -13.18
N ASN A 11 16.04 -2.44 -12.39
CA ASN A 11 17.07 -3.47 -12.21
C ASN A 11 16.63 -4.59 -11.23
N LYS A 12 15.62 -4.33 -10.40
CA LYS A 12 15.04 -5.33 -9.48
C LYS A 12 14.11 -6.28 -10.24
N ARG A 13 14.05 -7.54 -9.80
CA ARG A 13 13.09 -8.50 -10.34
C ARG A 13 11.67 -8.04 -10.03
N ALA A 14 10.93 -7.63 -11.05
CA ALA A 14 9.52 -7.30 -10.94
C ALA A 14 8.67 -8.44 -11.52
N THR A 15 7.66 -8.84 -10.76
CA THR A 15 6.64 -9.82 -11.16
C THR A 15 5.25 -9.16 -11.06
N PRO A 16 4.19 -9.73 -11.66
CA PRO A 16 2.84 -9.19 -11.50
C PRO A 16 2.46 -9.04 -10.02
N HIS A 17 2.90 -9.98 -9.18
CA HIS A 17 2.72 -9.91 -7.74
C HIS A 17 3.46 -8.70 -7.15
N THR A 18 4.70 -8.42 -7.54
CA THR A 18 5.45 -7.22 -7.11
C THR A 18 4.70 -5.93 -7.43
N LEU A 19 4.06 -5.82 -8.59
CA LEU A 19 3.26 -4.64 -8.94
C LEU A 19 1.98 -4.54 -8.12
N ARG A 20 1.30 -5.67 -7.85
CA ARG A 20 0.15 -5.72 -6.94
C ARG A 20 0.54 -5.22 -5.54
N HIS A 21 1.71 -5.64 -5.07
CA HIS A 21 2.26 -5.18 -3.81
C HIS A 21 2.53 -3.67 -3.82
N SER A 22 3.23 -3.17 -4.84
CA SER A 22 3.49 -1.73 -4.99
C SER A 22 2.20 -0.90 -5.07
N PHE A 23 1.17 -1.39 -5.77
CA PHE A 23 -0.13 -0.73 -5.84
C PHE A 23 -0.79 -0.61 -4.46
N ALA A 24 -0.88 -1.73 -3.72
CA ALA A 24 -1.52 -1.76 -2.41
C ALA A 24 -0.80 -0.85 -1.41
N THR A 25 0.53 -0.96 -1.31
CA THR A 25 1.35 -0.11 -0.43
C THR A 25 1.20 1.36 -0.79
N HIS A 26 1.31 1.73 -2.06
CA HIS A 26 1.23 3.13 -2.47
C HIS A 26 -0.14 3.76 -2.17
N ARG A 27 -1.23 3.00 -2.32
CA ARG A 27 -2.58 3.49 -1.96
C ARG A 27 -2.73 3.69 -0.46
N LEU A 28 -2.23 2.77 0.36
CA LEU A 28 -2.25 2.96 1.81
C LEU A 28 -1.37 4.15 2.24
N GLU A 29 -0.20 4.32 1.62
CA GLU A 29 0.69 5.46 1.90
C GLU A 29 0.08 6.82 1.57
N SER A 30 -0.81 6.85 0.56
CA SER A 30 -1.59 8.03 0.18
C SER A 30 -2.83 8.27 1.06
N GLY A 31 -2.99 7.50 2.16
CA GLY A 31 -4.12 7.63 3.09
C GLY A 31 -5.41 6.90 2.65
N THR A 32 -5.34 6.03 1.63
CA THR A 32 -6.52 5.24 1.22
C THR A 32 -6.91 4.28 2.34
N ASN A 33 -8.21 4.19 2.63
CA ASN A 33 -8.72 3.25 3.62
C ASN A 33 -8.42 1.79 3.22
N ILE A 34 -8.02 0.98 4.19
CA ILE A 34 -7.68 -0.44 3.97
C ILE A 34 -8.82 -1.27 3.36
N ARG A 35 -10.08 -0.93 3.67
CA ARG A 35 -11.27 -1.56 3.07
C ARG A 35 -11.39 -1.23 1.59
N THR A 36 -11.13 0.02 1.21
CA THR A 36 -11.09 0.41 -0.21
C THR A 36 -9.97 -0.32 -0.95
N VAL A 37 -8.78 -0.48 -0.33
CA VAL A 37 -7.70 -1.26 -0.93
C VAL A 37 -8.07 -2.74 -1.05
N GLN A 38 -8.78 -3.30 -0.05
CA GLN A 38 -9.31 -4.67 -0.09
C GLN A 38 -10.25 -4.87 -1.29
N ASP A 39 -11.19 -3.95 -1.51
CA ASP A 39 -12.15 -4.01 -2.61
C ASP A 39 -11.45 -3.92 -3.97
N LEU A 40 -10.50 -2.98 -4.12
CA LEU A 40 -9.71 -2.81 -5.35
C LEU A 40 -8.87 -4.05 -5.69
N LEU A 41 -8.47 -4.81 -4.68
CA LEU A 41 -7.70 -6.04 -4.85
C LEU A 41 -8.58 -7.29 -4.98
N GLY A 42 -9.89 -7.18 -4.73
CA GLY A 42 -10.82 -8.32 -4.71
C GLY A 42 -10.52 -9.31 -3.58
N HIS A 43 -10.01 -8.84 -2.45
CA HIS A 43 -9.71 -9.70 -1.30
C HIS A 43 -11.00 -10.01 -0.52
N ARG A 44 -11.28 -11.30 -0.34
CA ARG A 44 -12.43 -11.76 0.46
C ARG A 44 -12.28 -11.44 1.94
N ASP A 45 -11.05 -11.43 2.45
CA ASP A 45 -10.74 -11.18 3.85
C ASP A 45 -9.75 -10.00 3.96
N VAL A 46 -10.06 -9.06 4.85
CA VAL A 46 -9.22 -7.91 5.17
C VAL A 46 -7.86 -8.33 5.73
N ALA A 47 -7.76 -9.49 6.39
CA ALA A 47 -6.50 -10.02 6.89
C ALA A 47 -5.46 -10.18 5.76
N THR A 48 -5.90 -10.57 4.57
CA THR A 48 -5.03 -10.67 3.37
C THR A 48 -4.51 -9.30 2.93
N THR A 49 -5.24 -8.22 3.21
CA THR A 49 -4.86 -6.85 2.89
C THR A 49 -3.98 -6.22 3.99
N GLN A 50 -4.13 -6.66 5.24
CA GLN A 50 -3.35 -6.17 6.40
C GLN A 50 -1.85 -6.48 6.30
N ILE A 51 -1.44 -7.41 5.43
CA ILE A 51 -0.01 -7.61 5.16
C ILE A 51 0.66 -6.32 4.66
N TYR A 52 -0.09 -5.43 4.01
CA TYR A 52 0.40 -4.20 3.44
C TYR A 52 0.58 -3.07 4.46
N THR A 53 -0.10 -3.13 5.60
CA THR A 53 0.05 -2.11 6.65
C THR A 53 1.36 -2.25 7.40
N HIS A 54 1.90 -3.47 7.53
CA HIS A 54 3.20 -3.72 8.16
C HIS A 54 4.39 -3.22 7.32
N VAL A 55 4.24 -3.16 6.00
CA VAL A 55 5.30 -2.70 5.08
C VAL A 55 5.34 -1.17 5.01
N MET A 56 4.23 -0.51 5.36
CA MET A 56 4.18 0.94 5.50
C MET A 56 5.04 1.39 6.67
N ARG A 57 6.09 2.16 6.39
CA ARG A 57 6.97 2.77 7.40
C ARG A 57 6.37 4.01 8.09
N LYS A 58 5.05 4.21 8.00
CA LYS A 58 4.33 5.29 8.69
C LYS A 58 3.64 4.73 9.93
N PRO A 59 4.14 5.01 11.14
CA PRO A 59 3.32 4.87 12.32
C PRO A 59 2.23 5.93 12.23
N GLY A 60 0.97 5.51 12.25
CA GLY A 60 -0.16 6.43 12.31
C GLY A 60 -1.00 6.44 11.04
N LEU A 61 -2.16 5.78 11.12
CA LEU A 61 -3.38 6.54 10.88
C LEU A 61 -3.22 7.86 11.64
N ASP A 62 -3.45 9.01 11.01
CA ASP A 62 -3.50 10.32 11.69
C ASP A 62 -4.52 10.24 12.84
N VAL A 63 -4.09 9.74 13.98
CA VAL A 63 -4.74 9.93 15.26
C VAL A 63 -4.12 11.19 15.81
N CYS A 64 -4.59 12.33 15.31
CA CYS A 64 -4.39 13.57 16.02
C CYS A 64 -4.99 13.37 17.41
N SER A 65 -4.16 13.51 18.46
CA SER A 65 -4.70 13.52 19.80
C SER A 65 -5.71 14.67 19.89
N PRO A 66 -6.85 14.48 20.55
CA PRO A 66 -7.75 15.60 20.88
C PRO A 66 -7.04 16.71 21.67
N LEU A 67 -5.87 16.42 22.26
CA LEU A 67 -5.01 17.37 22.98
C LEU A 67 -4.00 18.10 22.07
N ASP A 68 -3.74 17.59 20.86
CA ASP A 68 -2.84 18.23 19.88
C ASP A 68 -3.55 19.35 19.11
N ALA A 69 -4.89 19.36 19.13
CA ALA A 69 -5.73 20.47 18.68
C ALA A 69 -5.83 21.53 19.80
N GLY A 70 -4.72 22.22 20.09
CA GLY A 70 -4.74 23.41 20.95
C GLY A 70 -5.55 24.55 20.32
N PRO A 71 -6.00 25.54 21.14
CA PRO A 71 -6.91 26.62 20.73
C PRO A 71 -6.36 27.56 19.65
#